data_AF-A0A7Y6FIV5-F1
#
_entry.id   AF-A0A7Y6FIV5-F1
#
_cell.length_a   1.000
_cell.length_b   1.000
_cell.length_c   1.000
_cell.angle_alpha   90.00
_cell.angle_beta   90.00
_cell.angle_gamma   90.00
#
_symmetry.space_group_name_H-M   'P 1'
#
loop_
_entity.id
_entity.type
_entity.pdbx_description
1 polymer ?
#
loop_
_entity_poly.entity_id
_entity_poly.type
_entity_poly.pdbx_seq_one_letter_code
_entity_poly.pdbx_strand_id
1 'polypeptide(L)' 'PIVVDCGRGEDETYVDPDALVAWSTNLKVKGKRSFKAGALIGRGSGEAYQMAFSGEGIVVVQPSEDSTDRLRVRN' A
#
# COMPACT_ATOMS: atom_id res chain seq x y z
N PRO A 1 -5.17 0.76 11.96
CA PRO A 1 -3.81 0.87 11.37
C PRO A 1 -3.10 -0.48 11.55
N ILE A 2 -2.30 -0.87 10.56
CA ILE A 2 -1.51 -2.09 10.51
C ILE A 2 -0.04 -1.68 10.43
N VAL A 3 0.79 -2.31 11.25
CA VAL A 3 2.25 -2.12 11.22
C VAL A 3 2.87 -3.24 10.39
N VAL A 4 3.67 -2.87 9.41
CA VAL A 4 4.41 -3.77 8.53
C VAL A 4 5.89 -3.59 8.80
N ASP A 5 6.58 -4.70 9.06
CA ASP A 5 8.03 -4.71 9.27
C ASP A 5 8.74 -4.59 7.92
N CYS A 6 9.70 -3.66 7.83
CA CYS A 6 10.63 -3.58 6.73
C CYS A 6 11.93 -4.26 7.18
N GLY A 7 12.13 -5.49 6.69
CA GLY A 7 13.17 -6.39 7.18
C GLY A 7 14.43 -6.40 6.32
N ARG A 8 15.57 -6.31 7.01
CA ARG A 8 16.93 -6.76 6.61
C ARG A 8 17.39 -6.47 5.17
N GLY A 9 18.12 -5.36 5.04
CA GLY A 9 19.01 -5.11 3.91
C GLY A 9 18.31 -4.44 2.73
N GLU A 10 18.28 -5.13 1.59
CA GLU A 10 17.83 -4.59 0.30
C GLU A 10 16.38 -4.95 -0.04
N ASP A 11 15.68 -5.72 0.81
CA ASP A 11 14.29 -6.10 0.58
C ASP A 11 13.38 -4.86 0.59
N GLU A 12 12.42 -4.84 -0.34
CA GLU A 12 11.53 -3.71 -0.56
C GLU A 12 10.10 -4.08 -0.14
N THR A 13 9.59 -3.39 0.87
CA THR A 13 8.17 -3.44 1.23
C THR A 13 7.40 -2.42 0.41
N TYR A 14 6.37 -2.88 -0.31
CA TYR A 14 5.55 -2.04 -1.17
C TYR A 14 4.21 -1.71 -0.51
N VAL A 15 3.86 -0.43 -0.47
CA VAL A 15 2.59 0.04 0.10
C VAL A 15 1.93 1.06 -0.82
N ASP A 16 0.59 1.11 -0.77
CA ASP A 16 -0.18 2.14 -1.42
C ASP A 16 0.01 3.49 -0.70
N PRO A 17 0.36 4.57 -1.41
CA PRO A 17 0.63 5.87 -0.81
C PRO A 17 -0.62 6.51 -0.18
N ASP A 18 -1.81 6.15 -0.65
CA ASP A 18 -3.10 6.59 -0.10
C ASP A 18 -3.39 5.96 1.28
N ALA A 19 -2.87 4.76 1.52
CA ALA A 19 -3.01 4.05 2.80
C ALA A 19 -1.83 4.31 3.76
N LEU A 20 -0.79 5.03 3.36
CA LEU A 20 0.41 5.24 4.16
C LEU A 20 0.17 6.29 5.25
N VAL A 21 0.36 5.91 6.52
CA VAL A 21 0.17 6.81 7.66
C VAL A 21 1.50 7.35 8.17
N ALA A 22 2.50 6.47 8.33
CA ALA A 22 3.81 6.82 8.86
C ALA A 22 4.86 5.76 8.50
N TRP A 23 6.15 6.09 8.63
CA TRP A 23 7.26 5.14 8.45
C TRP A 23 8.48 5.55 9.27
N SER A 24 9.40 4.62 9.52
CA SER A 24 10.68 4.92 10.16
C SER A 24 11.55 5.83 9.29
N THR A 25 12.09 6.92 9.86
CA THR A 25 12.86 7.94 9.12
C THR A 25 14.15 7.43 8.47
N ASN A 26 14.68 6.31 8.95
CA ASN A 26 15.90 5.70 8.43
C ASN A 26 15.65 4.77 7.22
N LEU A 27 14.40 4.61 6.78
CA LEU A 27 14.07 3.81 5.60
C LEU A 27 14.37 4.59 4.31
N LYS A 28 14.90 3.89 3.32
CA LYS A 28 15.02 4.41 1.96
C LYS A 28 13.69 4.26 1.25
N VAL A 29 13.15 5.36 0.71
CA VAL A 29 11.84 5.41 0.04
C VAL A 29 12.02 5.63 -1.45
N LYS A 30 11.34 4.83 -2.29
CA LYS A 30 11.28 5.01 -3.75
C LYS A 30 9.85 4.94 -4.24
N GLY A 31 9.42 5.89 -5.08
CA GLY A 31 8.14 5.80 -5.77
C GLY A 31 8.23 4.91 -7.01
N LYS A 32 7.40 3.87 -7.10
CA LYS A 32 7.32 2.97 -8.25
C LYS A 32 5.96 3.12 -8.93
N ARG A 33 5.97 3.49 -10.21
CA ARG A 33 4.80 3.40 -11.08
C ARG A 33 4.72 1.96 -11.57
N SER A 34 3.72 1.21 -11.12
CA SER A 34 3.42 -0.13 -11.60
C SER A 34 2.31 -0.02 -12.64
N PHE A 35 2.64 -0.31 -13.89
CA PHE A 35 1.62 -0.49 -14.92
C PHE A 35 1.02 -1.88 -14.72
N LYS A 36 -0.24 -1.95 -14.25
CA LYS A 36 -0.93 -3.24 -14.16
C LYS A 36 -1.14 -3.74 -15.59
N ALA A 37 -0.47 -4.83 -15.98
CA ALA A 37 -0.60 -5.43 -17.32
C ALA A 37 -2.05 -5.82 -17.70
N GLY A 38 -2.97 -5.92 -16.71
CA GLY A 38 -4.41 -6.16 -16.93
C GLY A 38 -5.26 -4.90 -17.16
N ALA A 39 -4.69 -3.70 -17.11
CA ALA A 39 -5.44 -2.43 -17.23
C ALA A 39 -6.08 -2.20 -18.60
N LEU A 40 -5.62 -2.93 -19.62
CA LEU A 40 -6.16 -2.82 -20.98
C LEU A 40 -7.44 -3.65 -21.20
N ILE A 41 -7.84 -4.54 -20.26
CA ILE A 41 -9.00 -5.43 -20.44
C ILE A 41 -10.30 -4.86 -19.83
N GLY A 42 -10.27 -3.78 -19.06
CA GLY A 42 -11.50 -3.16 -18.57
C GLY A 42 -11.34 -1.85 -17.80
N ARG A 43 -11.59 -0.73 -18.49
CA ARG A 43 -12.08 0.56 -17.94
C ARG A 43 -11.41 1.13 -16.67
N GLY A 44 -10.08 1.31 -16.68
CA GLY A 44 -9.38 2.20 -15.73
C GLY A 44 -7.95 2.44 -16.18
N SER A 45 -7.36 3.63 -15.94
CA SER A 45 -6.06 4.01 -16.57
C SER A 45 -4.85 3.15 -16.17
N GLY A 46 -4.99 2.19 -15.26
CA GLY A 46 -4.00 1.12 -15.06
C GLY A 46 -2.73 1.50 -14.34
N GLU A 47 -2.60 2.77 -13.97
CA GLU A 47 -1.47 3.31 -13.25
C GLU A 47 -1.66 3.04 -11.76
N ALA A 48 -1.06 1.96 -11.26
CA ALA A 48 -0.92 1.75 -9.82
C ALA A 48 0.35 2.47 -9.37
N TYR A 49 0.20 3.47 -8.49
CA TYR A 49 1.34 4.12 -7.86
C TYR A 49 1.59 3.47 -6.50
N GLN A 50 2.78 2.91 -6.31
CA GLN A 50 3.18 2.26 -5.06
C GLN A 50 4.47 2.89 -4.53
N MET A 51 4.64 2.93 -3.21
CA MET A 51 5.88 3.33 -2.56
C MET A 51 6.63 2.11 -2.05
N ALA A 52 7.94 2.05 -2.31
CA ALA A 52 8.84 0.99 -1.89
C ALA A 52 9.72 1.49 -0.73
N PHE A 53 9.78 0.71 0.35
CA PHE A 53 10.54 0.98 1.55
C PHE A 53 11.61 -0.10 1.74
N SER A 54 12.86 0.28 1.95
CA SER A 54 13.98 -0.64 2.19
C SER A 54 14.87 -0.15 3.34
N GLY A 55 15.53 -1.10 4.01
CA GLY A 55 16.25 -0.88 5.27
C GLY A 55 15.48 -1.39 6.47
N GLU A 56 16.10 -1.29 7.65
CA GLU A 56 15.52 -1.80 8.90
C GLU A 56 14.57 -0.75 9.53
N GLY A 57 13.31 -1.12 9.75
CA GLY A 57 12.32 -0.24 10.34
C GLY A 57 10.89 -0.74 10.15
N ILE A 58 9.92 0.17 10.31
CA ILE A 58 8.50 -0.14 10.17
C ILE A 58 7.80 0.84 9.23
N VAL A 59 6.73 0.36 8.60
CA VAL A 59 5.76 1.17 7.86
C VAL A 59 4.39 0.96 8.49
N VAL A 60 3.67 2.05 8.72
CA VAL A 60 2.31 2.02 9.26
C VAL A 60 1.35 2.36 8.15
N VAL A 61 0.46 1.43 7.83
CA VAL A 61 -0.60 1.61 6.84
C VAL A 61 -1.97 1.61 7.52
N GLN A 62 -2.91 2.37 6.98
CA GLN A 62 -4.31 2.29 7.32
C GLN A 62 -5.05 1.77 6.09
N PRO A 63 -5.45 0.49 6.07
CA PRO A 63 -6.43 0.07 5.08
C PRO A 63 -7.71 0.88 5.30
N SER A 64 -8.24 1.47 4.24
CA SER A 64 -9.60 2.02 4.26
C SER A 64 -10.56 0.85 4.32
N GLU A 65 -11.11 0.58 5.51
CA GLU A 65 -12.37 -0.19 5.57
C GLU A 65 -13.46 0.71 5.01
N ASP A 66 -13.94 0.39 3.82
CA ASP A 66 -15.19 0.92 3.30
C ASP A 66 -16.27 0.54 4.32
N SER A 67 -16.80 1.53 5.02
CA SER A 67 -17.89 1.37 5.98
C SER A 67 -19.20 1.11 5.24
N THR A 68 -19.28 0.16 4.31
CA THR A 68 -20.54 -0.21 3.63
C THR A 68 -20.49 -1.64 3.06
N ASP A 69 -20.40 -2.65 3.93
CA ASP A 69 -21.27 -3.83 3.83
C ASP A 69 -21.47 -4.46 5.21
N ARG A 70 -21.99 -3.65 6.13
CA ARG A 70 -22.82 -4.18 7.23
C ARG A 70 -24.28 -3.81 6.97
N LEU A 71 -24.75 -4.03 5.74
CA LEU A 71 -26.18 -4.17 5.51
C LEU A 71 -26.61 -5.49 6.18
N ARG A 72 -26.70 -5.44 7.50
CA ARG A 72 -27.54 -6.32 8.28
C ARG A 72 -28.95 -6.08 7.75
N VAL A 73 -29.31 -6.83 6.72
CA VAL A 73 -30.69 -7.01 6.30
C VAL A 73 -31.37 -7.69 7.50
N ARG A 74 -31.89 -6.86 8.39
CA ARG A 74 -32.94 -7.24 9.32
C ARG A 74 -34.22 -7.02 8.55
N ASN A 75 -34.71 -8.10 7.95
CA ASN A 75 -36.10 -8.50 8.00
C ASN A 75 -36.21 -9.97 7.61
#